data_AF-A0AAV5GW28-F1
#
_entry.id   AF-A0AAV5GW28-F1
#
_cell.length_a   1.000
_cell.length_b   1.000
_cell.length_c   1.000
_cell.angle_alpha   90.00
_cell.angle_beta   90.00
_cell.angle_gamma   90.00
#
_symmetry.space_group_name_H-M   'P 1'
#
loop_
_entity.id
_entity.type
_entity.pdbx_description
1 polymer ?
#
loop_
_entity_poly.entity_id
_entity_poly.type
_entity_poly.pdbx_seq_one_letter_code
_entity_poly.pdbx_strand_id
1 'polypeptide(L)'
;MTLSDTQGNTRAFDTMDILILFLLLAVVPSLLVMMTSFTRIIIVLSFLRSALGTQQSPPNQILVGLALFLTLFIMQPVFSQVNTQAYQPYKDGRITREEALELAQDPMKEFMLRQTEKKSLELFLDISKTTLPEGGGRGRTGTL
;
A
#
# COMPACT_ATOMS: atom_id res chain seq x y z
N MET A 1 -14.65 -30.94 21.41
CA MET A 1 -15.41 -29.92 22.16
C MET A 1 -16.34 -29.25 21.17
N THR A 2 -17.54 -29.78 21.08
CA THR A 2 -18.60 -29.38 20.18
C THR A 2 -19.44 -28.29 20.85
N LEU A 3 -19.58 -27.14 20.21
CA LEU A 3 -20.74 -26.29 20.42
C LEU A 3 -21.69 -26.55 19.25
N SER A 4 -22.77 -27.25 19.56
CA SER A 4 -23.92 -27.42 18.69
C SER A 4 -24.79 -26.17 18.85
N ASP A 5 -24.78 -25.29 17.85
CA ASP A 5 -25.70 -24.16 17.68
C ASP A 5 -26.56 -24.48 16.44
N THR A 6 -27.87 -24.71 16.57
CA THR A 6 -28.95 -23.70 16.45
C THR A 6 -28.73 -22.76 15.25
N GLN A 7 -29.51 -22.95 14.18
CA GLN A 7 -29.35 -22.31 12.86
C GLN A 7 -27.97 -22.54 12.21
N GLY A 8 -27.88 -23.65 11.47
CA GLY A 8 -26.70 -24.14 10.76
C GLY A 8 -26.21 -23.27 9.60
N ASN A 9 -25.73 -22.07 9.91
CA ASN A 9 -24.75 -21.35 9.10
C ASN A 9 -23.39 -21.42 9.81
N THR A 10 -22.92 -22.63 10.07
CA THR A 10 -21.48 -22.86 10.23
C THR A 10 -20.85 -22.55 8.89
N ARG A 11 -20.31 -21.33 8.77
CA ARG A 11 -19.46 -20.91 7.66
C ARG A 11 -18.21 -21.79 7.65
N ALA A 12 -18.35 -23.03 7.18
CA ALA A 12 -17.23 -23.75 6.63
C ALA A 12 -16.72 -22.86 5.51
N PHE A 13 -15.47 -22.40 5.60
CA PHE A 13 -14.85 -21.71 4.48
C PHE A 13 -14.92 -22.68 3.31
N ASP A 14 -15.77 -22.37 2.33
CA ASP A 14 -15.92 -23.22 1.17
C ASP A 14 -14.56 -23.29 0.47
N THR A 15 -14.28 -24.38 -0.23
CA THR A 15 -13.02 -24.53 -0.99
C THR A 15 -12.79 -23.34 -1.93
N MET A 16 -13.86 -22.68 -2.39
CA MET A 16 -13.82 -21.44 -3.16
C MET A 16 -13.33 -20.23 -2.35
N ASP A 17 -13.75 -20.06 -1.10
CA ASP A 17 -13.31 -18.97 -0.23
C ASP A 17 -11.82 -19.09 0.09
N ILE A 18 -11.36 -20.32 0.34
CA ILE A 18 -9.95 -20.63 0.60
C ILE A 18 -9.11 -20.31 -0.65
N LEU A 19 -9.61 -20.65 -1.84
CA LEU A 19 -8.94 -20.33 -3.11
C LEU A 19 -8.80 -18.81 -3.31
N ILE A 20 -9.87 -18.05 -3.06
CA ILE A 20 -9.86 -16.58 -3.16
C ILE A 20 -8.90 -15.97 -2.12
N LEU A 21 -8.86 -16.49 -0.91
CA LEU A 21 -7.93 -16.05 0.13
C LEU A 21 -6.46 -16.26 -0.30
N PHE A 22 -6.13 -17.41 -0.89
CA PHE A 22 -4.79 -17.67 -1.41
C PHE A 22 -4.43 -16.75 -2.57
N LEU A 23 -5.37 -16.48 -3.47
CA LEU A 23 -5.17 -15.52 -4.56
C LEU A 23 -4.84 -14.13 -4.01
N LEU A 24 -5.65 -13.65 -3.06
CA LEU A 24 -5.41 -12.37 -2.41
C LEU A 24 -4.04 -12.35 -1.74
N LEU A 25 -3.70 -13.39 -0.97
CA LEU A 25 -2.43 -13.51 -0.27
C LEU A 25 -1.23 -13.53 -1.22
N ALA A 26 -1.36 -14.12 -2.41
CA ALA A 26 -0.32 -14.14 -3.43
C ALA A 26 -0.09 -12.76 -4.08
N VAL A 27 -1.13 -11.95 -4.21
CA VAL A 27 -1.07 -10.61 -4.83
C VAL A 27 -0.62 -9.52 -3.85
N VAL A 28 -0.98 -9.64 -2.57
CA VAL A 28 -0.60 -8.68 -1.52
C VAL A 28 0.91 -8.33 -1.49
N PRO A 29 1.87 -9.28 -1.49
CA PRO A 29 3.28 -8.95 -1.40
C PRO A 29 3.80 -8.17 -2.62
N SER A 30 3.27 -8.46 -3.82
CA SER A 30 3.67 -7.75 -5.03
C SER A 30 3.12 -6.32 -5.05
N LEU A 31 1.85 -6.13 -4.62
CA LEU A 31 1.27 -4.80 -4.44
C LEU A 31 2.03 -3.97 -3.40
N LEU A 32 2.41 -4.57 -2.26
CA LEU A 32 3.20 -3.89 -1.24
C LEU A 32 4.52 -3.37 -1.83
N VAL A 33 5.21 -4.18 -2.60
CA VAL A 33 6.47 -3.80 -3.26
C VAL A 33 6.26 -2.68 -4.30
N MET A 34 5.15 -2.71 -5.05
CA MET A 34 4.85 -1.71 -6.09
C MET A 34 4.32 -0.38 -5.52
N MET A 35 3.53 -0.42 -4.45
CA MET A 35 2.92 0.77 -3.84
C MET A 35 3.89 1.55 -2.94
N THR A 36 5.07 0.98 -2.64
CA THR A 36 6.06 1.56 -1.72
C THR A 36 7.32 2.03 -2.44
N SER A 37 8.26 2.61 -1.68
CA SER A 37 9.55 3.07 -2.20
C SER A 37 10.50 1.95 -2.65
N PHE A 38 10.15 0.67 -2.42
CA PHE A 38 11.00 -0.48 -2.74
C PHE A 38 11.50 -0.44 -4.18
N THR A 39 10.60 -0.22 -5.14
CA THR A 39 10.94 -0.28 -6.58
C THR A 39 11.99 0.76 -6.96
N ARG A 40 11.91 2.00 -6.43
CA ARG A 40 12.95 3.01 -6.67
C ARG A 40 14.29 2.62 -6.06
N ILE A 41 14.28 2.11 -4.82
CA ILE A 41 15.50 1.74 -4.10
C ILE A 41 16.23 0.61 -4.81
N ILE A 42 15.52 -0.45 -5.21
CA ILE A 42 16.15 -1.59 -5.86
C ILE A 42 16.72 -1.24 -7.24
N ILE A 43 16.08 -0.34 -8.00
CA ILE A 43 16.59 0.15 -9.28
C ILE A 43 17.89 0.93 -9.06
N VAL A 44 17.93 1.84 -8.08
CA VAL A 44 19.14 2.61 -7.77
C VAL A 44 20.28 1.71 -7.31
N LEU A 45 20.01 0.75 -6.42
CA LEU A 45 21.02 -0.23 -5.98
C LEU A 45 21.49 -1.14 -7.12
N SER A 46 20.60 -1.50 -8.05
CA SER A 46 20.95 -2.28 -9.24
C SER A 46 21.85 -1.50 -10.19
N PHE A 47 21.57 -0.21 -10.41
CA PHE A 47 22.45 0.67 -11.19
C PHE A 47 23.79 0.89 -10.50
N LEU A 48 23.81 1.08 -9.18
CA LEU A 48 25.05 1.19 -8.41
C LEU A 48 25.92 -0.06 -8.58
N ARG A 49 25.31 -1.25 -8.50
CA ARG A 49 26.01 -2.51 -8.77
C ARG A 49 26.58 -2.55 -10.18
N SER A 50 25.79 -2.20 -11.20
CA SER A 50 26.26 -2.20 -12.59
C SER A 50 27.40 -1.20 -12.80
N ALA A 51 27.39 -0.06 -12.09
CA ALA A 51 28.44 0.95 -12.15
C ALA A 51 29.76 0.52 -11.51
N LEU A 52 29.73 -0.39 -10.52
CA LEU A 52 30.95 -0.91 -9.86
C LEU A 52 31.74 -1.91 -10.71
N GLY A 53 31.21 -2.36 -11.86
CA GLY A 53 31.94 -3.21 -12.81
C GLY A 53 32.26 -4.63 -12.33
N THR A 54 31.86 -5.00 -11.11
CA THR A 54 32.13 -6.31 -10.50
C THR A 54 31.00 -7.30 -10.82
N GLN A 55 31.32 -8.40 -11.53
CA GLN A 55 30.30 -9.34 -12.06
C GLN A 55 29.58 -10.21 -11.01
N GLN A 56 30.09 -10.32 -9.79
CA GLN A 56 29.60 -11.29 -8.79
C GLN A 56 29.41 -10.69 -7.39
N SER A 57 29.60 -9.39 -7.23
CA SER A 57 29.40 -8.69 -5.95
C SER A 57 28.62 -7.41 -6.18
N PRO A 58 27.52 -7.14 -5.45
CA PRO A 58 26.83 -7.95 -4.44
C PRO A 58 25.70 -8.86 -4.99
N PRO A 59 25.41 -10.03 -4.38
CA PRO A 59 24.31 -10.93 -4.72
C PRO A 59 22.92 -10.25 -4.77
N ASN A 60 22.06 -10.65 -5.72
CA ASN A 60 20.69 -10.14 -5.86
C ASN A 60 19.89 -10.22 -4.54
N GLN A 61 20.06 -11.30 -3.79
CA GLN A 61 19.37 -11.50 -2.51
C GLN A 61 19.73 -10.44 -1.47
N ILE A 62 20.98 -9.98 -1.44
CA ILE A 62 21.43 -8.94 -0.52
C ILE A 62 20.86 -7.58 -0.93
N LEU A 63 20.83 -7.27 -2.24
CA LEU A 63 20.20 -6.04 -2.74
C LEU A 63 18.72 -5.97 -2.39
N VAL A 64 17.99 -7.08 -2.56
CA VAL A 64 16.58 -7.18 -2.19
C VAL A 64 16.39 -7.00 -0.69
N GLY A 65 17.22 -7.65 0.13
CA GLY A 65 17.17 -7.52 1.60
C GLY A 65 17.41 -6.09 2.08
N LEU A 66 18.44 -5.43 1.53
CA LEU A 66 18.73 -4.02 1.82
C LEU A 66 17.59 -3.10 1.36
N ALA A 67 17.03 -3.34 0.17
CA ALA A 67 15.91 -2.57 -0.34
C ALA A 67 14.66 -2.71 0.54
N LEU A 68 14.33 -3.92 1.00
CA LEU A 68 13.22 -4.15 1.93
C LEU A 68 13.46 -3.45 3.27
N PHE A 69 14.66 -3.55 3.84
CA PHE A 69 14.97 -2.92 5.11
C PHE A 69 14.85 -1.39 5.04
N LEU A 70 15.43 -0.77 3.99
CA LEU A 70 15.30 0.67 3.76
C LEU A 70 13.85 1.09 3.50
N THR A 71 13.07 0.25 2.81
CA THR A 71 11.64 0.51 2.57
C THR A 71 10.87 0.52 3.88
N LEU A 72 11.08 -0.45 4.77
CA LEU A 72 10.44 -0.48 6.09
C LEU A 72 10.80 0.76 6.92
N PHE A 73 12.06 1.21 6.85
CA PHE A 73 12.50 2.43 7.52
C PHE A 73 11.79 3.68 7.00
N ILE A 74 11.68 3.84 5.68
CA ILE A 74 10.98 4.98 5.05
C ILE A 74 9.47 4.93 5.28
N MET A 75 8.89 3.74 5.40
CA MET A 75 7.45 3.54 5.61
C MET A 75 7.01 3.62 7.08
N GLN A 76 7.93 3.74 8.04
CA GLN A 76 7.63 3.91 9.47
C GLN A 76 6.54 4.97 9.77
N PRO A 77 6.52 6.19 9.18
CA PRO A 77 5.45 7.17 9.42
C PRO A 77 4.08 6.72 8.91
N VAL A 78 4.02 5.93 7.83
CA VAL A 78 2.75 5.40 7.29
C VAL A 78 2.21 4.33 8.23
N PHE A 79 3.06 3.41 8.69
CA PHE A 79 2.68 2.39 9.68
C PHE A 79 2.22 3.02 11.01
N SER A 80 2.91 4.06 11.47
CA SER A 80 2.50 4.78 12.69
C SER A 80 1.13 5.44 12.53
N GLN A 81 0.86 6.05 11.38
CA GLN A 81 -0.43 6.69 11.10
C GLN A 81 -1.58 5.68 11.03
N VAL A 82 -1.39 4.58 10.30
CA VAL A 82 -2.39 3.50 10.23
C VAL A 82 -2.65 2.91 11.62
N ASN A 83 -1.59 2.72 12.43
CA ASN A 83 -1.74 2.20 13.78
C ASN A 83 -2.58 3.14 14.67
N THR A 84 -2.30 4.43 14.66
CA THR A 84 -3.01 5.41 15.50
C THR A 84 -4.42 5.71 15.01
N GLN A 85 -4.63 5.77 13.68
CA GLN A 85 -5.91 6.21 13.09
C GLN A 85 -6.90 5.07 12.84
N ALA A 86 -6.42 3.86 12.55
CA ALA A 86 -7.29 2.72 12.24
C ALA A 86 -7.17 1.60 13.27
N TYR A 87 -5.94 1.16 13.60
CA TYR A 87 -5.76 -0.05 14.40
C TYR A 87 -6.17 0.11 15.88
N GLN A 88 -5.70 1.17 16.55
CA GLN A 88 -6.07 1.47 17.94
C GLN A 88 -7.59 1.70 18.11
N PRO A 89 -8.25 2.58 17.34
CA PRO A 89 -9.68 2.81 17.50
C PRO A 89 -10.54 1.60 17.13
N TYR A 90 -10.10 0.75 16.17
CA TYR A 90 -10.78 -0.51 15.86
C TYR A 90 -10.71 -1.48 17.03
N LYS A 91 -9.52 -1.62 17.64
CA LYS A 91 -9.32 -2.49 18.81
C LYS A 91 -10.12 -2.01 20.03
N ASP A 92 -10.23 -0.69 20.21
CA ASP A 92 -11.01 -0.06 21.27
C ASP A 92 -12.53 -0.09 21.00
N GLY A 93 -12.98 -0.66 19.88
CA GLY A 93 -14.39 -0.76 19.49
C GLY A 93 -15.04 0.58 19.14
N ARG A 94 -14.24 1.61 18.83
CA ARG A 94 -14.73 2.97 18.52
C ARG A 94 -15.13 3.15 17.06
N ILE A 95 -14.60 2.32 16.16
CA ILE A 95 -14.89 2.36 14.72
C ILE A 95 -15.25 0.97 14.20
N THR A 96 -16.04 0.91 13.13
CA THR A 96 -16.38 -0.33 12.45
C THR A 96 -15.21 -0.85 11.61
N ARG A 97 -15.30 -2.10 11.13
CA ARG A 97 -14.26 -2.69 10.28
C ARG A 97 -14.13 -1.95 8.95
N GLU A 98 -15.26 -1.49 8.42
CA GLU A 98 -15.37 -0.75 7.18
C GLU A 98 -14.71 0.63 7.32
N GLU A 99 -15.02 1.35 8.41
CA GLU A 99 -14.43 2.66 8.71
C GLU A 99 -12.92 2.55 9.00
N ALA A 100 -12.48 1.47 9.65
CA ALA A 100 -11.06 1.20 9.85
C ALA A 100 -10.30 0.99 8.53
N LEU A 101 -10.92 0.35 7.54
CA LEU A 101 -10.34 0.19 6.20
C LEU A 101 -10.26 1.53 5.46
N GLU A 102 -11.30 2.37 5.58
CA GLU A 102 -11.32 3.72 5.00
C GLU A 102 -10.29 4.66 5.63
N LEU A 103 -10.07 4.59 6.94
CA LEU A 103 -9.04 5.39 7.61
C LEU A 103 -7.62 4.85 7.34
N ALA A 104 -7.47 3.56 7.06
CA ALA A 104 -6.18 2.95 6.74
C ALA A 104 -5.69 3.28 5.32
N GLN A 105 -6.60 3.52 4.36
CA GLN A 105 -6.23 3.88 2.99
C GLN A 105 -5.72 5.33 2.86
N ASP A 106 -6.16 6.24 3.72
CA ASP A 106 -5.81 7.67 3.65
C ASP A 106 -4.30 7.94 3.77
N PRO A 107 -3.56 7.41 4.76
CA PRO A 107 -2.11 7.61 4.84
C PRO A 107 -1.36 6.98 3.68
N MET A 108 -1.89 5.90 3.07
CA MET A 108 -1.32 5.31 1.86
C MET A 108 -1.52 6.22 0.65
N LYS A 109 -2.73 6.76 0.46
CA LYS A 109 -3.04 7.73 -0.61
C LYS A 109 -2.20 8.99 -0.49
N GLU A 110 -2.08 9.56 0.71
CA GLU A 110 -1.26 10.74 0.98
C GLU A 110 0.22 10.47 0.65
N PHE A 111 0.75 9.31 1.04
CA PHE A 111 2.10 8.90 0.67
C PHE A 111 2.28 8.83 -0.85
N MET A 112 1.33 8.22 -1.57
CA MET A 112 1.38 8.11 -3.03
C MET A 112 1.30 9.50 -3.69
N LEU A 113 0.39 10.37 -3.25
CA LEU A 113 0.24 11.73 -3.79
C LEU A 113 1.50 12.57 -3.61
N ARG A 114 2.22 12.41 -2.49
CA ARG A 114 3.53 13.07 -2.28
C ARG A 114 4.61 12.59 -3.22
N GLN A 115 4.52 11.36 -3.72
CA GLN A 115 5.50 10.74 -4.61
C GLN A 115 5.14 10.82 -6.10
N THR A 116 3.91 11.25 -6.42
CA THR A 116 3.42 11.45 -7.79
C THR A 116 3.70 12.87 -8.28
N GLU A 117 4.22 12.99 -9.50
CA GLU A 117 4.41 14.28 -10.14
C GLU A 117 3.06 14.90 -10.53
N LYS A 118 2.84 16.17 -10.16
CA LYS A 118 1.58 16.89 -10.45
C LYS A 118 1.20 16.88 -11.93
N LYS A 119 2.18 17.08 -12.81
CA LYS A 119 1.96 17.05 -14.27
C LYS A 119 1.49 15.69 -14.76
N SER A 120 2.05 14.61 -14.20
CA SER A 120 1.62 13.25 -14.52
C SER A 120 0.20 13.00 -14.00
N LEU A 121 -0.13 13.46 -12.79
CA LEU A 121 -1.48 13.36 -12.24
C LEU A 121 -2.51 14.11 -13.09
N GLU A 122 -2.22 15.34 -13.51
CA GLU A 122 -3.07 16.14 -14.39
C GLU A 122 -3.31 15.46 -15.74
N LEU A 123 -2.27 14.86 -16.33
CA LEU A 123 -2.40 14.09 -17.58
C LEU A 123 -3.33 12.88 -17.42
N PHE A 124 -3.22 12.12 -16.33
CA PHE A 124 -4.11 10.98 -16.08
C PHE A 124 -5.55 11.41 -15.80
N LEU A 125 -5.76 12.57 -15.15
CA LEU A 125 -7.08 13.14 -14.93
C LEU A 125 -7.73 13.57 -16.25
N ASP A 126 -6.96 14.21 -17.14
CA ASP A 126 -7.43 14.61 -18.48
C ASP A 126 -7.79 13.38 -19.34
N ILE A 127 -6.95 12.33 -19.33
CA ILE A 127 -7.22 11.08 -20.04
C ILE A 127 -8.44 10.32 -19.47
N SER A 128 -8.62 10.33 -18.14
CA SER A 128 -9.71 9.61 -17.48
C SER A 128 -11.05 10.33 -17.52
N LYS A 129 -11.10 11.60 -17.97
CA LYS A 129 -12.30 12.46 -17.97
C LYS A 129 -12.99 12.53 -16.59
N THR A 130 -12.23 12.35 -15.51
CA THR A 130 -12.73 12.38 -14.13
C THR A 130 -12.28 13.66 -13.44
N THR A 131 -13.17 14.31 -12.68
CA THR A 131 -12.88 15.56 -11.95
C THR A 131 -12.06 15.27 -10.69
N LEU A 132 -11.17 16.21 -10.29
CA LEU A 132 -10.41 16.15 -9.03
C LEU A 132 -11.31 15.75 -7.85
N PRO A 133 -10.94 14.76 -7.02
CA PRO A 133 -11.54 14.60 -5.70
C PRO A 133 -11.25 15.86 -4.86
N GLU A 134 -12.29 16.48 -4.31
CA GLU A 134 -12.26 17.80 -3.64
C GLU A 134 -11.54 17.81 -2.26
N GLY A 135 -10.27 17.39 -2.21
CA GLY A 135 -9.53 17.27 -0.95
C GLY A 135 -8.09 17.79 -0.94
N GLY A 136 -7.61 18.42 -2.02
CA GLY A 136 -6.23 18.93 -2.11
C GLY A 136 -6.20 20.40 -2.50
N GLY A 137 -6.35 21.30 -1.52
CA GLY A 137 -6.59 22.72 -1.74
C GLY A 137 -5.54 23.45 -2.61
N ARG A 138 -6.02 24.38 -3.44
CA ARG A 138 -5.88 25.83 -3.22
C ARG A 138 -6.70 26.58 -4.26
N GLY A 139 -7.63 27.41 -3.79
CA GLY A 139 -8.23 28.44 -4.61
C GLY A 139 -7.16 29.30 -5.27
N ARG A 140 -7.21 29.37 -6.60
CA ARG A 140 -6.72 30.50 -7.37
C ARG A 140 -7.82 30.88 -8.36
N THR A 141 -8.67 31.77 -7.85
CA THR A 141 -9.23 32.91 -8.56
C THR A 141 -8.64 33.17 -9.94
N GLY A 142 -9.53 33.28 -10.93
CA GLY A 142 -9.45 34.25 -12.03
C GLY A 142 -8.47 33.92 -13.14
N THR A 143 -8.99 33.57 -14.30
CA THR A 143 -9.08 34.52 -15.44
C THR A 143 -9.91 33.90 -16.56
N LEU A 144 -10.81 34.75 -17.08
CA LEU A 144 -11.72 34.60 -18.22
C LEU A 144 -13.07 33.95 -17.90
#